data_AF-A0A6C0DJ53-F1
#
_entry.id   AF-A0A6C0DJ53-F1
#
_cell.length_a   1.000
_cell.length_b   1.000
_cell.length_c   1.000
_cell.angle_alpha   90.00
_cell.angle_beta   90.00
_cell.angle_gamma   90.00
#
_symmetry.space_group_name_H-M   'P 1'
#
loop_
_entity.id
_entity.type
_entity.pdbx_description
1 polymer ?
#
loop_
_entity_poly.entity_id
_entity_poly.type
_entity_poly.pdbx_seq_one_letter_code
_entity_poly.pdbx_strand_id
1 'polypeptide(L)'
;MSVDIVNLIESNPITKLSGNYQSKLIKKVQNTFNNYEQQLFLSSFYCYLKYDTKKDFVIDLDNVWKWLGFSQKIKAKQMLEKQFIIDKDYKLLLYQQVKQDDKNHGGHNKETFMLNIDTFKKFCLKAGTKKADEIHEYFIKLENIMFEITKEEGEELKKQLSQIEDSKNKEMEEKLIKQRETILLNEYADSGPLVYIIKVKSFSNGEYVIKIGHSTKGIHNRYNEHKGKYDECFLLNCFSVDKSKDFESFIHTHENIRLNKVTNLFGHEKENELFLIGKNLTYQKVLHIIESNIKNYNFSIGELLKENEVLKMKLLQNNQNNQNIQFDNKSNLLLEELTKTIKNLSNKIDNLEKSNKELSEKISSSQIKTSTGFNETLVTLGPRLQKINPETFEIVRVYETVSEAMKENNQIKRSSINKAIIENTIYHGFRWLFVERNLDPNIISHIEPTKQTKIQNLGYIAKLNVEKNEILNVYLDRKTAAKLNGYEFPYSLDNHVKKNTLSNGHYYKLYDQCDEELINIFNSNYGNPILYKNGIGQYDLEGNLIKEFSCKYDCIKILSISDKTLTKALEKNIPYNGNFFKSLGSKLVVL
;
A
#
# COMPACT_ATOMS: atom_id res chain seq x y z
N MET A 1 48.83 -8.16 -13.84
CA MET A 1 49.21 -9.55 -14.22
C MET A 1 48.41 -9.89 -15.47
N SER A 2 49.05 -10.31 -16.55
CA SER A 2 48.39 -10.63 -17.84
C SER A 2 47.90 -12.09 -17.83
N VAL A 3 46.73 -12.33 -18.38
CA VAL A 3 46.12 -13.65 -18.59
C VAL A 3 46.17 -13.95 -20.07
N ASP A 4 46.88 -15.01 -20.43
CA ASP A 4 46.84 -15.57 -21.76
C ASP A 4 45.57 -16.41 -21.93
N ILE A 5 44.48 -15.73 -22.26
CA ILE A 5 43.18 -16.37 -22.43
C ILE A 5 43.17 -17.39 -23.58
N VAL A 6 43.99 -17.17 -24.61
CA VAL A 6 44.09 -18.10 -25.74
C VAL A 6 44.75 -19.38 -25.31
N ASN A 7 45.87 -19.31 -24.59
CA ASN A 7 46.51 -20.50 -24.04
C ASN A 7 45.59 -21.19 -23.02
N LEU A 8 44.83 -20.44 -22.22
CA LEU A 8 43.88 -21.01 -21.27
C LEU A 8 42.74 -21.77 -21.96
N ILE A 9 42.35 -21.38 -23.17
CA ILE A 9 41.37 -22.07 -24.02
C ILE A 9 42.01 -23.29 -24.71
N GLU A 10 43.12 -23.09 -25.42
CA GLU A 10 43.72 -24.11 -26.29
C GLU A 10 44.41 -25.23 -25.49
N SER A 11 45.02 -24.88 -24.35
CA SER A 11 45.82 -25.80 -23.52
C SER A 11 45.13 -26.20 -22.22
N ASN A 12 43.81 -25.99 -22.10
CA ASN A 12 43.08 -26.36 -20.89
C ASN A 12 43.15 -27.89 -20.66
N PRO A 13 43.68 -28.38 -19.53
CA PRO A 13 43.75 -29.82 -19.27
C PRO A 13 42.36 -30.45 -19.10
N ILE A 14 41.35 -29.63 -18.76
CA ILE A 14 39.95 -30.05 -18.67
C ILE A 14 39.29 -29.83 -20.03
N THR A 15 39.41 -30.84 -20.90
CA THR A 15 38.83 -30.83 -22.25
C THR A 15 37.38 -31.33 -22.29
N LYS A 16 36.92 -31.92 -21.19
CA LYS A 16 35.56 -32.42 -21.00
C LYS A 16 35.16 -32.28 -19.54
N LEU A 17 33.94 -31.84 -19.29
CA LEU A 17 33.35 -31.84 -17.95
C LEU A 17 33.04 -33.30 -17.55
N SER A 18 33.83 -33.89 -16.64
CA SER A 18 33.62 -35.24 -16.09
C SER A 18 33.33 -35.18 -14.57
N GLY A 19 32.27 -35.84 -14.10
CA GLY A 19 31.83 -35.81 -12.70
C GLY A 19 30.31 -35.75 -12.53
N ASN A 20 29.82 -36.05 -11.31
CA ASN A 20 28.39 -36.03 -10.98
C ASN A 20 27.96 -34.62 -10.54
N TYR A 21 27.83 -33.70 -11.50
CA TYR A 21 27.48 -32.31 -11.22
C TYR A 21 25.95 -32.14 -11.08
N GLN A 22 25.51 -31.47 -10.00
CA GLN A 22 24.09 -31.29 -9.66
C GLN A 22 23.38 -30.15 -10.42
N SER A 23 24.10 -29.34 -11.18
CA SER A 23 23.55 -28.17 -11.88
C SER A 23 22.92 -28.54 -13.24
N LYS A 24 21.67 -28.09 -13.49
CA LYS A 24 20.97 -28.22 -14.79
C LYS A 24 21.82 -27.61 -15.93
N LEU A 25 22.50 -26.49 -15.67
CA LEU A 25 23.40 -25.83 -16.63
C LEU A 25 24.58 -26.71 -17.03
N ILE A 26 25.25 -27.33 -16.06
CA ILE A 26 26.43 -28.15 -16.34
C ILE A 26 26.05 -29.39 -17.16
N LYS A 27 24.90 -30.01 -16.88
CA LYS A 27 24.39 -31.14 -17.66
C LYS A 27 24.08 -30.75 -19.11
N LYS A 28 23.43 -29.60 -19.34
CA LYS A 28 23.14 -29.12 -20.69
C LYS A 28 24.42 -28.74 -21.45
N VAL A 29 25.35 -28.04 -20.80
CA VAL A 29 26.67 -27.74 -21.40
C VAL A 29 27.42 -29.03 -21.77
N GLN A 30 27.43 -30.04 -20.89
CA GLN A 30 28.04 -31.34 -21.17
C GLN A 30 27.45 -32.05 -22.40
N ASN A 31 26.14 -31.97 -22.57
CA ASN A 31 25.42 -32.70 -23.62
C ASN A 31 25.42 -31.94 -24.96
N THR A 32 25.49 -30.61 -24.95
CA THR A 32 25.32 -29.77 -26.14
C THR A 32 26.65 -29.27 -26.71
N PHE A 33 27.65 -28.98 -25.87
CA PHE A 33 28.93 -28.42 -26.32
C PHE A 33 29.92 -29.52 -26.70
N ASN A 34 30.65 -29.32 -27.80
CA ASN A 34 31.82 -30.12 -28.12
C ASN A 34 32.99 -29.82 -27.16
N ASN A 35 34.07 -30.61 -27.22
CA ASN A 35 35.20 -30.45 -26.30
C ASN A 35 35.81 -29.03 -26.31
N TYR A 36 35.96 -28.44 -27.49
CA TYR A 36 36.51 -27.09 -27.65
C TYR A 36 35.57 -26.02 -27.07
N GLU A 37 34.27 -26.15 -27.29
CA GLU A 37 33.24 -25.27 -26.71
C GLU A 37 33.18 -25.40 -25.18
N GLN A 38 33.39 -26.61 -24.64
CA GLN A 38 33.51 -26.81 -23.18
C GLN A 38 34.76 -26.13 -22.62
N GLN A 39 35.90 -26.19 -23.32
CA GLN A 39 37.11 -25.46 -22.94
C GLN A 39 36.89 -23.95 -22.98
N LEU A 40 36.25 -23.42 -24.03
CA LEU A 40 35.84 -22.01 -24.13
C LEU A 40 34.97 -21.60 -22.94
N PHE A 41 33.98 -22.42 -22.59
CA PHE A 41 33.09 -22.18 -21.45
C PHE A 41 33.86 -22.14 -20.13
N LEU A 42 34.69 -23.14 -19.85
CA LEU A 42 35.48 -23.21 -18.62
C LEU A 42 36.46 -22.04 -18.49
N SER A 43 37.10 -21.69 -19.60
CA SER A 43 38.08 -20.61 -19.67
C SER A 43 37.43 -19.24 -19.45
N SER A 44 36.30 -19.01 -20.11
CA SER A 44 35.45 -17.84 -19.89
C SER A 44 34.99 -17.78 -18.43
N PHE A 45 34.44 -18.86 -17.90
CA PHE A 45 33.95 -18.94 -16.52
C PHE A 45 35.04 -18.67 -15.48
N TYR A 46 36.24 -19.23 -15.67
CA TYR A 46 37.40 -18.95 -14.83
C TYR A 46 37.75 -17.45 -14.80
N CYS A 47 37.69 -16.77 -15.95
CA CYS A 47 37.93 -15.33 -16.02
C CYS A 47 36.90 -14.53 -15.21
N TYR A 48 35.61 -14.92 -15.25
CA TYR A 48 34.55 -14.27 -14.44
C TYR A 48 34.71 -14.49 -12.94
N LEU A 49 35.27 -15.61 -12.51
CA LEU A 49 35.50 -15.88 -11.09
C LEU A 49 36.69 -15.09 -10.53
N LYS A 50 37.69 -14.80 -11.36
CA LYS A 50 38.98 -14.26 -10.91
C LYS A 50 39.12 -12.74 -11.09
N TYR A 51 38.38 -12.14 -12.03
CA TYR A 51 38.60 -10.76 -12.46
C TYR A 51 37.29 -10.00 -12.63
N ASP A 52 37.33 -8.69 -12.39
CA ASP A 52 36.23 -7.77 -12.72
C ASP A 52 36.18 -7.54 -14.23
N THR A 53 35.01 -7.75 -14.83
CA THR A 53 34.88 -7.81 -16.29
C THR A 53 35.14 -6.49 -17.00
N LYS A 54 35.06 -5.36 -16.27
CA LYS A 54 35.19 -4.00 -16.80
C LYS A 54 36.42 -3.28 -16.28
N LYS A 55 36.83 -3.54 -15.04
CA LYS A 55 37.92 -2.81 -14.38
C LYS A 55 39.29 -3.46 -14.60
N ASP A 56 39.33 -4.77 -14.80
CA ASP A 56 40.58 -5.51 -14.92
C ASP A 56 41.00 -5.69 -16.38
N PHE A 57 42.10 -5.04 -16.76
CA PHE A 57 42.69 -5.09 -18.11
C PHE A 57 43.73 -6.22 -18.17
N VAL A 58 43.25 -7.46 -18.26
CA VAL A 58 44.08 -8.65 -18.09
C VAL A 58 44.37 -9.39 -19.40
N ILE A 59 43.71 -9.08 -20.51
CA ILE A 59 43.86 -9.81 -21.77
C ILE A 59 44.78 -9.04 -22.73
N ASP A 60 45.93 -9.61 -23.09
CA ASP A 60 46.85 -9.00 -24.05
C ASP A 60 46.38 -9.26 -25.50
N LEU A 61 46.22 -8.20 -26.31
CA LEU A 61 45.89 -8.29 -27.73
C LEU A 61 46.89 -9.17 -28.48
N ASP A 62 48.17 -9.18 -28.09
CA ASP A 62 49.23 -9.96 -28.74
C ASP A 62 48.95 -11.46 -28.73
N ASN A 63 48.24 -11.96 -27.71
CA ASN A 63 47.84 -13.35 -27.63
C ASN A 63 46.57 -13.64 -28.44
N VAL A 64 45.75 -12.62 -28.70
CA VAL A 64 44.39 -12.77 -29.26
C VAL A 64 44.34 -12.63 -30.77
N TRP A 65 45.04 -11.66 -31.36
CA TRP A 65 44.80 -11.26 -32.76
C TRP A 65 45.03 -12.41 -33.75
N LYS A 66 46.07 -13.22 -33.53
CA LYS A 66 46.42 -14.33 -34.41
C LYS A 66 45.44 -15.48 -34.25
N TRP A 67 45.06 -15.79 -33.01
CA TRP A 67 44.05 -16.81 -32.70
C TRP A 67 42.71 -16.47 -33.34
N LEU A 68 42.31 -15.19 -33.28
CA LEU A 68 41.08 -14.71 -33.88
C LEU A 68 41.14 -14.68 -35.42
N GLY A 69 42.29 -14.98 -36.04
CA GLY A 69 42.39 -15.14 -37.50
C GLY A 69 42.66 -13.84 -38.27
N PHE A 70 43.16 -12.79 -37.61
CA PHE A 70 43.64 -11.61 -38.34
C PHE A 70 44.93 -11.92 -39.10
N SER A 71 45.05 -11.42 -40.33
CA SER A 71 46.26 -11.62 -41.16
C SER A 71 47.49 -10.87 -40.62
N GLN A 72 47.28 -9.75 -39.93
CA GLN A 72 48.33 -8.87 -39.40
C GLN A 72 47.84 -8.16 -38.14
N LYS A 73 48.71 -7.99 -37.13
CA LYS A 73 48.40 -7.27 -35.88
C LYS A 73 47.85 -5.86 -36.14
N ILE A 74 48.32 -5.16 -37.17
CA ILE A 74 47.87 -3.80 -37.49
C ILE A 74 46.37 -3.73 -37.79
N LYS A 75 45.78 -4.76 -38.40
CA LYS A 75 44.34 -4.81 -38.67
C LYS A 75 43.52 -4.96 -37.38
N ALA A 76 44.00 -5.80 -36.47
CA ALA A 76 43.40 -5.96 -35.15
C ALA A 76 43.50 -4.66 -34.32
N LYS A 77 44.65 -3.99 -34.36
CA LYS A 77 44.87 -2.67 -33.73
C LYS A 77 43.91 -1.61 -34.29
N GLN A 78 43.86 -1.45 -35.61
CA GLN A 78 42.97 -0.47 -36.26
C GLN A 78 41.50 -0.69 -35.89
N MET A 79 41.07 -1.95 -35.81
CA MET A 79 39.73 -2.28 -35.38
C MET A 79 39.49 -1.96 -33.90
N LEU A 80 40.44 -2.29 -33.03
CA LEU A 80 40.38 -1.98 -31.61
C LEU A 80 40.23 -0.46 -31.39
N GLU A 81 41.10 0.34 -32.00
CA GLU A 81 41.10 1.80 -31.89
C GLU A 81 39.84 2.44 -32.52
N LYS A 82 39.30 1.85 -33.58
CA LYS A 82 38.09 2.35 -34.24
C LYS A 82 36.81 2.08 -33.44
N GLN A 83 36.75 0.97 -32.71
CA GLN A 83 35.49 0.48 -32.12
C GLN A 83 35.44 0.59 -30.59
N PHE A 84 36.56 0.85 -29.93
CA PHE A 84 36.69 0.83 -28.47
C PHE A 84 37.43 2.07 -27.97
N ILE A 85 37.19 2.43 -26.70
CA ILE A 85 37.69 3.66 -26.08
C ILE A 85 38.89 3.35 -25.17
N ILE A 86 39.99 4.08 -25.35
CA ILE A 86 41.19 3.99 -24.49
C ILE A 86 40.86 4.35 -23.03
N ASP A 87 41.54 3.68 -22.09
CA ASP A 87 41.37 3.77 -20.63
C ASP A 87 40.00 3.35 -20.06
N LYS A 88 39.06 2.99 -20.94
CA LYS A 88 37.76 2.42 -20.58
C LYS A 88 37.66 0.96 -21.01
N ASP A 89 37.89 0.69 -22.29
CA ASP A 89 37.72 -0.62 -22.89
C ASP A 89 39.06 -1.37 -23.01
N TYR A 90 40.15 -0.64 -23.25
CA TYR A 90 41.52 -1.15 -23.25
C TYR A 90 42.53 -0.12 -22.73
N LYS A 91 43.71 -0.58 -22.29
CA LYS A 91 44.84 0.27 -21.90
C LYS A 91 46.02 0.08 -22.84
N LEU A 92 46.68 1.18 -23.20
CA LEU A 92 47.94 1.17 -23.93
C LEU A 92 49.09 1.23 -22.93
N LEU A 93 49.92 0.19 -22.90
CA LEU A 93 51.16 0.17 -22.11
C LEU A 93 52.34 0.42 -23.04
N LEU A 94 53.04 1.54 -22.83
CA LEU A 94 54.29 1.88 -23.50
C LEU A 94 55.45 1.43 -22.60
N TYR A 95 56.35 0.58 -23.13
CA TYR A 95 57.60 0.28 -22.44
C TYR A 95 58.60 1.43 -22.63
N GLN A 96 59.30 1.82 -21.57
CA GLN A 96 60.43 2.76 -21.65
C GLN A 96 61.48 2.21 -22.64
N GLN A 97 62.12 3.11 -23.40
CA GLN A 97 63.22 2.74 -24.30
C GLN A 97 64.27 1.92 -23.53
N VAL A 98 64.43 0.65 -23.91
CA VAL A 98 65.59 -0.14 -23.52
C VAL A 98 66.80 0.54 -24.17
N LYS A 99 67.88 0.79 -23.40
CA LYS A 99 69.15 1.36 -23.90
C LYS A 99 69.49 0.71 -25.25
N GLN A 100 69.51 1.51 -26.31
CA GLN A 100 69.87 1.05 -27.65
C GLN A 100 71.39 0.93 -27.74
N ASP A 101 71.88 -0.21 -28.21
CA ASP A 101 73.26 -0.35 -28.69
C ASP A 101 73.36 0.33 -30.06
N ASP A 102 74.36 1.20 -30.25
CA ASP A 102 74.54 2.09 -31.42
C ASP A 102 74.69 1.39 -32.78
N LYS A 103 74.53 0.06 -32.87
CA LYS A 103 74.89 -0.72 -34.05
C LYS A 103 73.72 -1.19 -34.93
N ASN A 104 72.46 -1.00 -34.55
CA ASN A 104 71.31 -1.40 -35.40
C ASN A 104 70.23 -0.31 -35.45
N HIS A 105 70.10 0.36 -36.59
CA HIS A 105 69.03 1.33 -36.84
C HIS A 105 67.70 0.61 -37.12
N GLY A 106 66.69 0.79 -36.25
CA GLY A 106 65.31 0.37 -36.55
C GLY A 106 64.43 -0.08 -35.39
N GLY A 107 64.55 0.47 -34.18
CA GLY A 107 63.69 0.09 -33.03
C GLY A 107 62.51 1.03 -32.82
N HIS A 108 61.28 0.61 -33.16
CA HIS A 108 60.06 1.26 -32.67
C HIS A 108 59.73 0.80 -31.24
N ASN A 109 59.19 1.70 -30.41
CA ASN A 109 58.74 1.36 -29.05
C ASN A 109 57.67 0.25 -29.11
N LYS A 110 57.80 -0.77 -28.27
CA LYS A 110 56.81 -1.85 -28.17
C LYS A 110 55.53 -1.32 -27.51
N GLU A 111 54.44 -1.35 -28.26
CA GLU A 111 53.09 -1.06 -27.77
C GLU A 111 52.37 -2.36 -27.37
N THR A 112 51.89 -2.43 -26.13
CA THR A 112 51.05 -3.52 -25.62
C THR A 112 49.64 -3.03 -25.32
N PHE A 113 48.64 -3.71 -25.87
CA PHE A 113 47.23 -3.36 -25.72
C PHE A 113 46.57 -4.36 -24.78
N MET A 114 46.18 -3.89 -23.59
CA MET A 114 45.53 -4.72 -22.56
C MET A 114 44.03 -4.47 -22.56
N LEU A 115 43.24 -5.49 -22.88
CA LEU A 115 41.78 -5.45 -22.94
C LEU A 115 41.21 -5.93 -21.60
N ASN A 116 40.06 -5.38 -21.21
CA ASN A 116 39.22 -6.02 -20.20
C ASN A 116 38.40 -7.18 -20.80
N ILE A 117 37.74 -7.97 -19.95
CA ILE A 117 37.03 -9.19 -20.37
C ILE A 117 35.84 -8.86 -21.29
N ASP A 118 35.07 -7.82 -20.95
CA ASP A 118 33.93 -7.38 -21.77
C ASP A 118 34.39 -6.94 -23.17
N THR A 119 35.51 -6.21 -23.24
CA THR A 119 36.11 -5.74 -24.49
C THR A 119 36.61 -6.90 -25.33
N PHE A 120 37.28 -7.89 -24.75
CA PHE A 120 37.70 -9.09 -25.48
C PHE A 120 36.52 -9.81 -26.13
N LYS A 121 35.41 -10.00 -25.41
CA LYS A 121 34.21 -10.63 -25.96
C LYS A 121 33.63 -9.82 -27.10
N LYS A 122 33.45 -8.51 -26.91
CA LYS A 122 32.96 -7.60 -27.95
C LYS A 122 33.90 -7.56 -29.16
N PHE A 123 35.20 -7.67 -28.94
CA PHE A 123 36.20 -7.72 -29.99
C PHE A 123 36.05 -9.00 -30.82
N CYS A 124 35.86 -10.16 -30.17
CA CYS A 124 35.50 -11.41 -30.84
C CYS A 124 34.20 -11.29 -31.65
N LEU A 125 33.19 -10.59 -31.11
CA LEU A 125 31.91 -10.38 -31.81
C LEU A 125 32.03 -9.49 -33.06
N LYS A 126 33.03 -8.61 -33.13
CA LYS A 126 33.16 -7.61 -34.20
C LYS A 126 34.26 -7.92 -35.23
N ALA A 127 35.07 -8.96 -35.02
CA ALA A 127 36.29 -9.20 -35.79
C ALA A 127 36.07 -9.60 -37.25
N GLY A 128 34.91 -10.16 -37.60
CA GLY A 128 34.55 -10.49 -38.98
C GLY A 128 35.47 -11.53 -39.64
N THR A 129 36.08 -12.38 -38.82
CA THR A 129 37.00 -13.47 -39.21
C THR A 129 36.29 -14.82 -39.09
N LYS A 130 36.72 -15.85 -39.81
CA LYS A 130 36.14 -17.22 -39.68
C LYS A 130 36.13 -17.74 -38.24
N LYS A 131 37.19 -17.47 -37.47
CA LYS A 131 37.24 -17.84 -36.05
C LYS A 131 36.23 -17.08 -35.20
N ALA A 132 35.94 -15.83 -35.55
CA ALA A 132 34.88 -15.06 -34.90
C ALA A 132 33.52 -15.69 -35.16
N ASP A 133 33.25 -16.14 -36.39
CA ASP A 133 32.00 -16.84 -36.71
C ASP A 133 31.82 -18.11 -35.87
N GLU A 134 32.87 -18.93 -35.70
CA GLU A 134 32.84 -20.09 -34.76
C GLU A 134 32.51 -19.67 -33.31
N ILE A 135 33.06 -18.55 -32.86
CA ILE A 135 32.79 -18.00 -31.51
C ILE A 135 31.34 -17.49 -31.42
N HIS A 136 30.77 -16.96 -32.50
CA HIS A 136 29.37 -16.52 -32.53
C HIS A 136 28.43 -17.71 -32.39
N GLU A 137 28.69 -18.81 -33.12
CA GLU A 137 27.92 -20.05 -32.98
C GLU A 137 27.96 -20.59 -31.54
N TYR A 138 29.14 -20.56 -30.90
CA TYR A 138 29.29 -20.88 -29.49
C TYR A 138 28.40 -20.01 -28.58
N PHE A 139 28.35 -18.69 -28.80
CA PHE A 139 27.51 -17.80 -28.02
C PHE A 139 26.01 -18.07 -28.24
N ILE A 140 25.59 -18.37 -29.46
CA ILE A 140 24.19 -18.73 -29.77
C ILE A 140 23.81 -20.03 -29.05
N LYS A 141 24.68 -21.06 -29.06
CA LYS A 141 24.43 -22.30 -28.31
C LYS A 141 24.33 -22.05 -26.80
N LEU A 142 25.19 -21.18 -26.26
CA LEU A 142 25.13 -20.79 -24.85
C LEU A 142 23.81 -20.09 -24.50
N GLU A 143 23.36 -19.16 -25.34
CA GLU A 143 22.10 -18.45 -25.17
C GLU A 143 20.90 -19.41 -25.18
N ASN A 144 20.87 -20.36 -26.12
CA ASN A 144 19.81 -21.37 -26.19
C ASN A 144 19.75 -22.22 -24.91
N ILE A 145 20.91 -22.66 -24.39
CA ILE A 145 20.98 -23.39 -23.11
C ILE A 145 20.41 -22.54 -21.96
N MET A 146 20.79 -21.27 -21.88
CA MET A 146 20.29 -20.36 -20.84
C MET A 146 18.78 -20.14 -20.94
N PHE A 147 18.25 -20.00 -22.16
CA PHE A 147 16.83 -19.84 -22.40
C PHE A 147 16.03 -21.08 -21.99
N GLU A 148 16.50 -22.28 -22.34
CA GLU A 148 15.86 -23.53 -21.93
C GLU A 148 15.79 -23.68 -20.41
N ILE A 149 16.88 -23.36 -19.70
CA ILE A 149 16.92 -23.42 -18.23
C ILE A 149 15.93 -22.43 -17.63
N THR A 150 15.92 -21.19 -18.13
CA THR A 150 15.01 -20.16 -17.65
C THR A 150 13.55 -20.57 -17.85
N LYS A 151 13.23 -21.23 -18.97
CA LYS A 151 11.90 -21.76 -19.24
C LYS A 151 11.53 -22.89 -18.27
N GLU A 152 12.41 -23.87 -18.07
CA GLU A 152 12.20 -24.98 -17.15
C GLU A 152 11.99 -24.49 -15.70
N GLU A 153 12.80 -23.54 -15.23
CA GLU A 153 12.66 -22.95 -13.91
C GLU A 153 11.37 -22.13 -13.77
N GLY A 154 10.96 -21.42 -14.82
CA GLY A 154 9.69 -20.68 -14.85
C GLY A 154 8.45 -21.58 -14.77
N GLU A 155 8.46 -22.72 -15.47
CA GLU A 155 7.38 -23.70 -15.41
C GLU A 155 7.28 -24.36 -14.03
N GLU A 156 8.42 -24.68 -13.42
CA GLU A 156 8.50 -25.24 -12.06
C GLU A 156 7.94 -24.27 -11.01
N LEU A 157 8.32 -22.98 -11.10
CA LEU A 157 7.80 -21.93 -10.22
C LEU A 157 6.30 -21.74 -10.36
N LYS A 158 5.77 -21.75 -11.59
CA LYS A 158 4.33 -21.63 -11.86
C LYS A 158 3.53 -22.75 -11.18
N LYS A 159 4.07 -23.98 -11.21
CA LYS A 159 3.45 -25.14 -10.55
C LYS A 159 3.41 -24.98 -9.02
N GLN A 160 4.48 -24.48 -8.43
CA GLN A 160 4.54 -24.23 -6.98
C GLN A 160 3.53 -23.17 -6.55
N LEU A 161 3.37 -22.08 -7.32
CA LEU A 161 2.40 -21.02 -7.01
C LEU A 161 0.94 -21.52 -6.99
N SER A 162 0.56 -22.34 -7.98
CA SER A 162 -0.80 -22.91 -8.05
C SER A 162 -1.13 -23.77 -6.83
N GLN A 163 -0.18 -24.56 -6.33
CA GLN A 163 -0.39 -25.38 -5.14
C GLN A 163 -0.58 -24.55 -3.87
N ILE A 164 0.11 -23.42 -3.77
CA ILE A 164 -0.02 -22.50 -2.63
C ILE A 164 -1.39 -21.82 -2.64
N GLU A 165 -1.89 -21.38 -3.80
CA GLU A 165 -3.21 -20.77 -3.93
C GLU A 165 -4.34 -21.71 -3.48
N ASP A 166 -4.32 -22.97 -3.91
CA ASP A 166 -5.34 -23.96 -3.51
C ASP A 166 -5.34 -24.23 -2.00
N SER A 167 -4.17 -24.27 -1.38
CA SER A 167 -4.05 -24.47 0.08
C SER A 167 -4.59 -23.28 0.87
N LYS A 168 -4.28 -22.04 0.44
CA LYS A 168 -4.75 -20.82 1.09
C LYS A 168 -6.26 -20.63 0.97
N ASN A 169 -6.84 -20.99 -0.17
CA ASN A 169 -8.29 -20.87 -0.39
C ASN A 169 -9.07 -21.77 0.59
N LYS A 170 -8.64 -23.02 0.79
CA LYS A 170 -9.25 -23.92 1.78
C LYS A 170 -9.15 -23.39 3.21
N GLU A 171 -7.97 -22.90 3.60
CA GLU A 171 -7.75 -22.34 4.94
C GLU A 171 -8.62 -21.08 5.18
N MET A 172 -8.81 -20.25 4.15
CA MET A 172 -9.64 -19.06 4.23
C MET A 172 -11.14 -19.39 4.36
N GLU A 173 -11.63 -20.38 3.62
CA GLU A 173 -13.02 -20.86 3.75
C GLU A 173 -13.31 -21.37 5.17
N GLU A 174 -12.41 -22.17 5.76
CA GLU A 174 -12.58 -22.65 7.14
C GLU A 174 -12.60 -21.51 8.17
N LYS A 175 -11.75 -20.49 7.99
CA LYS A 175 -11.73 -19.30 8.87
C LYS A 175 -13.02 -18.50 8.76
N LEU A 176 -13.56 -18.30 7.55
CA LEU A 176 -14.81 -17.59 7.32
C LEU A 176 -16.00 -18.29 7.98
N ILE A 177 -16.06 -19.63 7.90
CA ILE A 177 -17.13 -20.42 8.54
C ILE A 177 -17.08 -20.24 10.07
N LYS A 178 -15.89 -20.35 10.68
CA LYS A 178 -15.71 -20.16 12.13
C LYS A 178 -16.04 -18.73 12.59
N GLN A 179 -15.66 -17.73 11.81
CA GLN A 179 -16.00 -16.33 12.12
C GLN A 179 -17.50 -16.08 12.08
N ARG A 180 -18.20 -16.59 11.06
CA ARG A 180 -19.66 -16.45 10.94
C ARG A 180 -20.39 -17.13 12.08
N GLU A 181 -19.95 -18.32 12.49
CA GLU A 181 -20.49 -19.02 13.66
C GLU A 181 -20.32 -18.19 14.95
N THR A 182 -19.14 -17.59 15.13
CA THR A 182 -18.83 -16.74 16.30
C THR A 182 -19.74 -15.50 16.34
N ILE A 183 -19.97 -14.86 15.20
CA ILE A 183 -20.86 -13.69 15.09
C ILE A 183 -22.30 -14.07 15.47
N LEU A 184 -22.83 -15.16 14.91
CA LEU A 184 -24.19 -15.61 15.20
C LEU A 184 -24.36 -16.00 16.67
N LEU A 185 -23.37 -16.63 17.28
CA LEU A 185 -23.40 -16.95 18.70
C LEU A 185 -23.38 -15.68 19.56
N ASN A 186 -22.56 -14.68 19.23
CA ASN A 186 -22.51 -13.43 19.97
C ASN A 186 -23.80 -12.62 19.85
N GLU A 187 -24.37 -12.55 18.65
CA GLU A 187 -25.57 -11.75 18.37
C GLU A 187 -26.84 -12.40 18.97
N TYR A 188 -26.94 -13.73 18.91
CA TYR A 188 -28.16 -14.45 19.27
C TYR A 188 -28.06 -15.32 20.54
N ALA A 189 -26.94 -15.31 21.27
CA ALA A 189 -26.69 -16.16 22.45
C ALA A 189 -27.89 -16.21 23.41
N ASP A 190 -28.34 -15.04 23.83
CA ASP A 190 -29.45 -14.81 24.77
C ASP A 190 -30.59 -14.00 24.12
N SER A 191 -30.63 -13.96 22.78
CA SER A 191 -31.63 -13.21 22.01
C SER A 191 -32.97 -13.94 22.01
N GLY A 192 -33.74 -13.79 23.10
CA GLY A 192 -35.17 -14.09 23.20
C GLY A 192 -35.72 -15.27 22.37
N PRO A 193 -36.96 -15.18 21.87
CA PRO A 193 -37.53 -16.15 20.95
C PRO A 193 -36.92 -16.08 19.54
N LEU A 194 -36.44 -17.23 19.03
CA LEU A 194 -35.83 -17.34 17.70
C LEU A 194 -36.04 -18.72 17.06
N VAL A 195 -35.85 -18.80 15.74
CA VAL A 195 -35.65 -20.03 14.97
C VAL A 195 -34.22 -20.06 14.43
N TYR A 196 -33.58 -21.22 14.48
CA TYR A 196 -32.20 -21.43 14.04
C TYR A 196 -32.10 -22.57 13.02
N ILE A 197 -31.04 -22.50 12.22
CA ILE A 197 -30.67 -23.56 11.29
C ILE A 197 -29.24 -23.99 11.58
N ILE A 198 -29.04 -25.27 11.90
CA ILE A 198 -27.72 -25.88 12.00
C ILE A 198 -27.51 -26.91 10.90
N LYS A 199 -26.29 -27.03 10.41
CA LYS A 199 -25.87 -28.12 9.55
C LYS A 199 -25.35 -29.25 10.43
N VAL A 200 -25.84 -30.46 10.19
CA VAL A 200 -25.56 -31.62 11.05
C VAL A 200 -24.81 -32.76 10.35
N LYS A 201 -24.73 -32.74 9.02
CA LYS A 201 -23.99 -33.74 8.24
C LYS A 201 -23.73 -33.30 6.80
N SER A 202 -22.56 -33.61 6.26
CA SER A 202 -22.18 -33.44 4.85
C SER A 202 -21.99 -34.77 4.13
N PHE A 203 -22.25 -34.78 2.83
CA PHE A 203 -22.00 -35.92 1.95
C PHE A 203 -21.00 -35.55 0.85
N SER A 204 -20.28 -36.54 0.32
CA SER A 204 -19.23 -36.34 -0.70
C SER A 204 -19.75 -35.81 -2.05
N ASN A 205 -21.05 -35.95 -2.31
CA ASN A 205 -21.73 -35.44 -3.50
C ASN A 205 -22.16 -33.96 -3.38
N GLY A 206 -21.82 -33.29 -2.27
CA GLY A 206 -22.20 -31.89 -2.00
C GLY A 206 -23.57 -31.72 -1.35
N GLU A 207 -24.32 -32.79 -1.11
CA GLU A 207 -25.56 -32.75 -0.32
C GLU A 207 -25.23 -32.64 1.18
N TYR A 208 -26.16 -32.10 1.97
CA TYR A 208 -26.01 -32.02 3.41
C TYR A 208 -27.34 -31.98 4.15
N VAL A 209 -27.34 -32.37 5.42
CA VAL A 209 -28.51 -32.35 6.29
C VAL A 209 -28.47 -31.12 7.17
N ILE A 210 -29.59 -30.41 7.24
CA ILE A 210 -29.82 -29.31 8.17
C ILE A 210 -30.87 -29.69 9.20
N LYS A 211 -30.78 -29.09 10.38
CA LYS A 211 -31.80 -29.12 11.43
C LYS A 211 -32.38 -27.72 11.58
N ILE A 212 -33.70 -27.60 11.60
CA ILE A 212 -34.40 -26.32 11.82
C ILE A 212 -35.12 -26.41 13.15
N GLY A 213 -34.67 -25.66 14.15
CA GLY A 213 -35.23 -25.70 15.50
C GLY A 213 -35.59 -24.33 16.06
N HIS A 214 -36.38 -24.28 17.12
CA HIS A 214 -36.69 -23.06 17.86
C HIS A 214 -36.05 -22.98 19.25
N SER A 215 -35.91 -21.74 19.75
CA SER A 215 -35.55 -21.42 21.13
C SER A 215 -36.37 -20.24 21.63
N THR A 216 -36.57 -20.15 22.95
CA THR A 216 -37.24 -19.03 23.62
C THR A 216 -36.29 -18.12 24.39
N LYS A 217 -35.00 -18.52 24.51
CA LYS A 217 -33.99 -17.85 25.34
C LYS A 217 -32.67 -17.62 24.59
N GLY A 218 -32.71 -17.52 23.26
CA GLY A 218 -31.51 -17.46 22.43
C GLY A 218 -30.88 -18.82 22.10
N ILE A 219 -29.82 -18.82 21.29
CA ILE A 219 -29.25 -20.03 20.67
C ILE A 219 -28.22 -20.76 21.54
N HIS A 220 -27.63 -20.09 22.54
CA HIS A 220 -26.41 -20.57 23.22
C HIS A 220 -26.53 -22.00 23.77
N ASN A 221 -27.54 -22.25 24.61
CA ASN A 221 -27.76 -23.56 25.23
C ASN A 221 -28.12 -24.65 24.21
N ARG A 222 -28.92 -24.30 23.20
CA ARG A 222 -29.32 -25.22 22.13
C ARG A 222 -28.14 -25.63 21.26
N TYR A 223 -27.27 -24.68 20.92
CA TYR A 223 -26.08 -24.97 20.12
C TYR A 223 -25.11 -25.91 20.86
N ASN A 224 -24.86 -25.67 22.16
CA ASN A 224 -24.04 -26.56 22.99
C ASN A 224 -24.63 -27.98 23.09
N GLU A 225 -25.96 -28.09 23.19
CA GLU A 225 -26.67 -29.38 23.16
C GLU A 225 -26.43 -30.13 21.83
N HIS A 226 -26.56 -29.44 20.70
CA HIS A 226 -26.38 -30.04 19.37
C HIS A 226 -24.93 -30.43 19.09
N LYS A 227 -23.96 -29.64 19.56
CA LYS A 227 -22.53 -29.93 19.41
C LYS A 227 -22.10 -31.23 20.10
N GLY A 228 -22.79 -31.64 21.15
CA GLY A 228 -22.58 -32.95 21.79
C GLY A 228 -23.36 -34.10 21.15
N LYS A 229 -24.35 -33.81 20.31
CA LYS A 229 -25.25 -34.79 19.71
C LYS A 229 -24.89 -35.21 18.29
N TYR A 230 -24.29 -34.31 17.50
CA TYR A 230 -23.91 -34.58 16.11
C TYR A 230 -22.40 -34.56 15.91
N ASP A 231 -21.88 -35.43 15.04
CA ASP A 231 -20.47 -35.44 14.63
C ASP A 231 -20.06 -34.16 13.89
N GLU A 232 -20.99 -33.55 13.15
CA GLU A 232 -20.83 -32.25 12.50
C GLU A 232 -21.89 -31.29 13.05
N CYS A 233 -21.51 -30.07 13.46
CA CYS A 233 -22.48 -29.08 13.95
C CYS A 233 -22.03 -27.65 13.61
N PHE A 234 -22.58 -27.08 12.55
CA PHE A 234 -22.31 -25.69 12.14
C PHE A 234 -23.56 -24.83 12.21
N LEU A 235 -23.50 -23.70 12.91
CA LEU A 235 -24.60 -22.75 12.97
C LEU A 235 -24.64 -21.91 11.69
N LEU A 236 -25.69 -22.10 10.88
CA LEU A 236 -25.82 -21.43 9.58
C LEU A 236 -26.50 -20.06 9.71
N ASN A 237 -27.64 -20.01 10.40
CA ASN A 237 -28.47 -18.81 10.56
C ASN A 237 -29.33 -18.87 11.82
N CYS A 238 -29.61 -17.70 12.40
CA CYS A 238 -30.60 -17.48 13.46
C CYS A 238 -31.56 -16.37 13.01
N PHE A 239 -32.83 -16.48 13.40
CA PHE A 239 -33.90 -15.55 13.04
C PHE A 239 -34.74 -15.24 14.27
N SER A 240 -34.74 -13.98 14.72
CA SER A 240 -35.59 -13.56 15.85
C SER A 240 -37.06 -13.51 15.43
N VAL A 241 -37.93 -14.15 16.21
CA VAL A 241 -39.36 -14.24 15.93
C VAL A 241 -40.14 -14.48 17.22
N ASP A 242 -41.18 -13.68 17.47
CA ASP A 242 -41.89 -13.73 18.76
C ASP A 242 -42.59 -15.08 18.99
N LYS A 243 -43.33 -15.57 17.99
CA LYS A 243 -44.03 -16.87 18.02
C LYS A 243 -43.16 -17.98 17.44
N SER A 244 -41.96 -18.16 18.01
CA SER A 244 -40.93 -19.04 17.44
C SER A 244 -41.34 -20.51 17.27
N LYS A 245 -42.15 -21.06 18.18
CA LYS A 245 -42.67 -22.44 18.11
C LYS A 245 -43.68 -22.63 16.97
N ASP A 246 -44.58 -21.66 16.80
CA ASP A 246 -45.58 -21.70 15.73
C ASP A 246 -44.88 -21.55 14.38
N PHE A 247 -43.86 -20.69 14.33
CA PHE A 247 -43.07 -20.48 13.11
C PHE A 247 -42.23 -21.71 12.72
N GLU A 248 -41.60 -22.39 13.69
CA GLU A 248 -40.94 -23.68 13.45
C GLU A 248 -41.93 -24.71 12.87
N SER A 249 -43.12 -24.83 13.47
CA SER A 249 -44.16 -25.75 13.01
C SER A 249 -44.61 -25.44 11.59
N PHE A 250 -44.73 -24.15 11.22
CA PHE A 250 -44.99 -23.71 9.86
C PHE A 250 -43.89 -24.14 8.89
N ILE A 251 -42.61 -23.92 9.25
CA ILE A 251 -41.48 -24.29 8.39
C ILE A 251 -41.46 -25.81 8.15
N HIS A 252 -41.68 -26.61 9.20
CA HIS A 252 -41.68 -28.07 9.10
C HIS A 252 -42.83 -28.62 8.25
N THR A 253 -43.96 -27.91 8.20
CA THR A 253 -45.15 -28.32 7.46
C THR A 253 -45.25 -27.73 6.06
N HIS A 254 -44.41 -26.74 5.74
CA HIS A 254 -44.38 -26.07 4.43
C HIS A 254 -44.16 -27.08 3.29
N GLU A 255 -44.96 -26.99 2.23
CA GLU A 255 -45.01 -27.97 1.13
C GLU A 255 -43.64 -28.30 0.53
N ASN A 256 -42.84 -27.26 0.28
CA ASN A 256 -41.48 -27.39 -0.29
C ASN A 256 -40.44 -27.98 0.68
N ILE A 257 -40.66 -27.88 2.00
CA ILE A 257 -39.68 -28.29 3.02
C ILE A 257 -40.01 -29.67 3.55
N ARG A 258 -41.28 -29.93 3.87
CA ARG A 258 -41.78 -31.18 4.46
C ARG A 258 -41.39 -32.43 3.66
N LEU A 259 -41.36 -32.34 2.33
CA LEU A 259 -41.03 -33.45 1.44
C LEU A 259 -39.55 -33.88 1.50
N ASN A 260 -38.67 -33.05 2.05
CA ASN A 260 -37.22 -33.30 2.13
C ASN A 260 -36.79 -33.74 3.53
N LYS A 261 -37.74 -34.16 4.37
CA LYS A 261 -37.49 -34.60 5.74
C LYS A 261 -36.64 -35.88 5.78
N VAL A 262 -35.67 -35.90 6.69
CA VAL A 262 -34.75 -37.03 6.91
C VAL A 262 -35.18 -37.80 8.15
N THR A 263 -35.44 -39.10 8.00
CA THR A 263 -35.84 -40.00 9.11
C THR A 263 -34.89 -41.16 9.33
N ASN A 264 -33.86 -41.29 8.49
CA ASN A 264 -32.91 -42.40 8.47
C ASN A 264 -31.48 -41.98 8.87
N LEU A 265 -31.34 -40.85 9.57
CA LEU A 265 -30.04 -40.43 10.12
C LEU A 265 -29.75 -41.27 11.37
N PHE A 266 -28.67 -42.05 11.33
CA PHE A 266 -28.25 -42.95 12.41
C PHE A 266 -28.15 -42.19 13.75
N GLY A 267 -28.85 -42.68 14.78
CA GLY A 267 -28.89 -42.07 16.12
C GLY A 267 -29.90 -40.91 16.27
N HIS A 268 -30.54 -40.48 15.19
CA HIS A 268 -31.49 -39.36 15.14
C HIS A 268 -32.79 -39.73 14.42
N GLU A 269 -33.17 -41.00 14.39
CA GLU A 269 -34.30 -41.49 13.59
C GLU A 269 -35.66 -40.93 14.06
N LYS A 270 -35.74 -40.46 15.31
CA LYS A 270 -36.94 -39.88 15.92
C LYS A 270 -37.04 -38.36 15.75
N GLU A 271 -36.04 -37.71 15.18
CA GLU A 271 -36.04 -36.26 15.05
C GLU A 271 -36.86 -35.80 13.85
N ASN A 272 -37.84 -34.95 14.12
CA ASN A 272 -38.81 -34.54 13.12
C ASN A 272 -38.42 -33.30 12.31
N GLU A 273 -37.25 -32.73 12.64
CA GLU A 273 -36.81 -31.39 12.29
C GLU A 273 -35.54 -31.38 11.42
N LEU A 274 -35.21 -32.53 10.83
CA LEU A 274 -34.07 -32.74 9.94
C LEU A 274 -34.50 -32.74 8.47
N PHE A 275 -33.76 -32.03 7.61
CA PHE A 275 -34.07 -31.85 6.19
C PHE A 275 -32.81 -31.97 5.31
N LEU A 276 -32.95 -32.61 4.14
CA LEU A 276 -31.87 -32.78 3.16
C LEU A 276 -31.81 -31.59 2.19
N ILE A 277 -30.61 -31.04 2.00
CA ILE A 277 -30.30 -29.97 1.05
C ILE A 277 -29.40 -30.49 -0.07
N GLY A 278 -29.71 -30.14 -1.31
CA GLY A 278 -28.90 -30.47 -2.50
C GLY A 278 -29.64 -31.27 -3.58
N LYS A 279 -30.77 -31.89 -3.24
CA LYS A 279 -31.64 -32.60 -4.19
C LYS A 279 -32.80 -31.73 -4.67
N ASN A 280 -33.98 -31.88 -4.07
CA ASN A 280 -35.18 -31.13 -4.46
C ASN A 280 -35.32 -29.77 -3.74
N LEU A 281 -34.57 -29.60 -2.64
CA LEU A 281 -34.55 -28.40 -1.81
C LEU A 281 -33.15 -27.78 -1.78
N THR A 282 -33.09 -26.48 -2.07
CA THR A 282 -31.88 -25.68 -1.96
C THR A 282 -31.93 -24.82 -0.71
N TYR A 283 -30.78 -24.49 -0.14
CA TYR A 283 -30.70 -23.65 1.05
C TYR A 283 -31.32 -22.26 0.83
N GLN A 284 -31.12 -21.68 -0.36
CA GLN A 284 -31.72 -20.39 -0.72
C GLN A 284 -33.26 -20.44 -0.70
N LYS A 285 -33.88 -21.54 -1.12
CA LYS A 285 -35.34 -21.70 -1.02
C LYS A 285 -35.81 -21.73 0.43
N VAL A 286 -35.05 -22.37 1.33
CA VAL A 286 -35.35 -22.39 2.77
C VAL A 286 -35.28 -20.97 3.35
N LEU A 287 -34.21 -20.23 3.06
CA LEU A 287 -34.05 -18.84 3.49
C LEU A 287 -35.21 -17.96 3.00
N HIS A 288 -35.55 -18.06 1.71
CA HIS A 288 -36.62 -17.27 1.12
C HIS A 288 -37.99 -17.54 1.78
N ILE A 289 -38.30 -18.80 2.08
CA ILE A 289 -39.54 -19.18 2.78
C ILE A 289 -39.57 -18.56 4.18
N ILE A 290 -38.45 -18.60 4.90
CA ILE A 290 -38.34 -18.02 6.24
C ILE A 290 -38.53 -16.49 6.18
N GLU A 291 -37.75 -15.81 5.36
CA GLU A 291 -37.76 -14.34 5.26
C GLU A 291 -39.12 -13.78 4.81
N SER A 292 -39.80 -14.48 3.89
CA SER A 292 -41.11 -14.05 3.38
C SER A 292 -42.25 -14.19 4.39
N ASN A 293 -42.10 -15.08 5.38
CA ASN A 293 -43.19 -15.43 6.31
C ASN A 293 -42.95 -14.97 7.75
N ILE A 294 -41.70 -14.72 8.16
CA ILE A 294 -41.34 -14.45 9.56
C ILE A 294 -42.12 -13.30 10.19
N LYS A 295 -42.43 -12.25 9.43
CA LYS A 295 -43.16 -11.08 9.91
C LYS A 295 -44.57 -11.41 10.42
N ASN A 296 -45.20 -12.45 9.87
CA ASN A 296 -46.56 -12.87 10.27
C ASN A 296 -46.60 -13.55 11.65
N TYR A 297 -45.43 -13.88 12.20
CA TYR A 297 -45.26 -14.55 13.48
C TYR A 297 -44.69 -13.63 14.57
N ASN A 298 -44.62 -12.33 14.29
CA ASN A 298 -44.31 -11.30 15.27
C ASN A 298 -45.60 -10.64 15.78
N PHE A 299 -45.59 -10.18 17.03
CA PHE A 299 -46.73 -9.46 17.59
C PHE A 299 -46.87 -8.10 16.91
N SER A 300 -48.10 -7.75 16.54
CA SER A 300 -48.39 -6.40 16.08
C SER A 300 -48.43 -5.42 17.25
N ILE A 301 -48.08 -4.16 17.00
CA ILE A 301 -48.17 -3.07 17.99
C ILE A 301 -49.60 -2.99 18.57
N GLY A 302 -50.62 -3.23 17.73
CA GLY A 302 -52.03 -3.20 18.16
C GLY A 302 -52.41 -4.33 19.11
N GLU A 303 -51.86 -5.54 18.94
CA GLU A 303 -52.06 -6.65 19.87
C GLU A 303 -51.39 -6.38 21.22
N LEU A 304 -50.16 -5.88 21.21
CA LEU A 304 -49.41 -5.52 22.42
C LEU A 304 -50.11 -4.39 23.21
N LEU A 305 -50.69 -3.41 22.52
CA LEU A 305 -51.46 -2.33 23.17
C LEU A 305 -52.71 -2.85 23.85
N LYS A 306 -53.47 -3.73 23.19
CA LYS A 306 -54.67 -4.36 23.78
C LYS A 306 -54.32 -5.20 25.00
N GLU A 307 -53.25 -5.98 24.93
CA GLU A 307 -52.78 -6.78 26.07
C GLU A 307 -52.35 -5.88 27.25
N ASN A 308 -51.64 -4.78 26.96
CA ASN A 308 -51.30 -3.77 27.97
C ASN A 308 -52.54 -3.10 28.59
N GLU A 309 -53.59 -2.82 27.81
CA GLU A 309 -54.86 -2.29 28.35
C GLU A 309 -55.53 -3.31 29.27
N VAL A 310 -55.58 -4.58 28.89
CA VAL A 310 -56.12 -5.66 29.73
C VAL A 310 -55.32 -5.84 31.02
N LEU A 311 -53.99 -5.76 30.95
CA LEU A 311 -53.12 -5.83 32.13
C LEU A 311 -53.31 -4.61 33.05
N LYS A 312 -53.44 -3.40 32.50
CA LYS A 312 -53.77 -2.20 33.27
C LYS A 312 -55.11 -2.34 33.99
N MET A 313 -56.13 -2.86 33.32
CA MET A 313 -57.44 -3.11 33.92
C MET A 313 -57.38 -4.15 35.05
N LYS A 314 -56.60 -5.23 34.89
CA LYS A 314 -56.37 -6.23 35.94
C LYS A 314 -55.61 -5.65 37.14
N LEU A 315 -54.62 -4.78 36.92
CA LEU A 315 -53.90 -4.06 37.98
C LEU A 315 -54.81 -3.09 38.73
N LEU A 316 -55.68 -2.36 38.01
CA LEU A 316 -56.67 -1.47 38.61
C LEU A 316 -57.69 -2.24 39.47
N GLN A 317 -58.17 -3.40 38.99
CA GLN A 317 -59.05 -4.29 39.77
C GLN A 317 -58.36 -4.85 41.02
N ASN A 318 -57.08 -5.23 40.93
CA ASN A 318 -56.30 -5.68 42.09
C ASN A 318 -56.06 -4.56 43.12
N ASN A 319 -55.88 -3.31 42.66
CA ASN A 319 -55.73 -2.16 43.55
C ASN A 319 -57.06 -1.73 44.21
N GLN A 320 -58.20 -1.93 43.54
CA GLN A 320 -59.52 -1.66 44.14
C GLN A 320 -59.87 -2.58 45.32
N ASN A 321 -59.27 -3.76 45.40
CA ASN A 321 -59.45 -4.66 46.55
C ASN A 321 -58.66 -4.23 47.80
N ASN A 322 -57.74 -3.26 47.67
CA ASN A 322 -56.92 -2.72 48.76
C ASN A 322 -56.93 -1.19 48.72
N GLN A 323 -58.04 -0.54 49.12
CA GLN A 323 -58.05 0.74 49.86
C GLN A 323 -59.46 1.34 49.94
N ASN A 324 -60.11 1.13 51.10
CA ASN A 324 -60.76 2.25 51.78
C ASN A 324 -59.63 3.11 52.35
N ILE A 325 -59.28 4.25 51.74
CA ILE A 325 -58.70 5.41 52.44
C ILE A 325 -59.00 6.67 51.60
N GLN A 326 -59.46 7.65 52.36
CA GLN A 326 -59.84 9.03 52.08
C GLN A 326 -58.87 9.78 51.14
N PHE A 327 -59.41 10.43 50.11
CA PHE A 327 -58.67 11.31 49.20
C PHE A 327 -58.25 12.60 49.92
N ASP A 328 -56.94 12.75 50.16
CA ASP A 328 -56.34 13.98 50.67
C ASP A 328 -55.96 14.95 49.53
N ASN A 329 -56.34 16.23 49.67
CA ASN A 329 -56.07 17.32 48.73
C ASN A 329 -54.58 17.54 48.38
N LYS A 330 -53.65 16.97 49.15
CA LYS A 330 -52.21 17.06 48.91
C LYS A 330 -51.74 16.23 47.70
N SER A 331 -52.44 15.13 47.39
CA SER A 331 -52.12 14.26 46.25
C SER A 331 -52.42 14.92 44.90
N ASN A 332 -53.46 15.75 44.83
CA ASN A 332 -53.80 16.50 43.60
C ASN A 332 -52.78 17.59 43.27
N LEU A 333 -52.23 18.27 44.28
CA LEU A 333 -51.16 19.26 44.11
C LEU A 333 -49.86 18.61 43.62
N LEU A 334 -49.50 17.46 44.19
CA LEU A 334 -48.32 16.71 43.75
C LEU A 334 -48.47 16.19 42.32
N LEU A 335 -49.70 15.79 41.93
CA LEU A 335 -50.01 15.32 40.59
C LEU A 335 -49.94 16.46 39.55
N GLU A 336 -50.43 17.65 39.89
CA GLU A 336 -50.27 18.85 39.04
C GLU A 336 -48.79 19.22 38.85
N GLU A 337 -48.00 19.18 39.92
CA GLU A 337 -46.57 19.48 39.89
C GLU A 337 -45.78 18.44 39.07
N LEU A 338 -46.12 17.15 39.21
CA LEU A 338 -45.58 16.07 38.38
C LEU A 338 -45.92 16.28 36.90
N THR A 339 -47.18 16.64 36.60
CA THR A 339 -47.64 16.87 35.23
C THR A 339 -46.90 18.04 34.59
N LYS A 340 -46.66 19.11 35.36
CA LYS A 340 -45.86 20.26 34.93
C LYS A 340 -44.41 19.89 34.64
N THR A 341 -43.84 19.03 35.48
CA THR A 341 -42.46 18.53 35.34
C THR A 341 -42.32 17.63 34.12
N ILE A 342 -43.26 16.71 33.91
CA ILE A 342 -43.33 15.83 32.72
C ILE A 342 -43.45 16.65 31.44
N LYS A 343 -44.29 17.69 31.41
CA LYS A 343 -44.42 18.57 30.25
C LYS A 343 -43.12 19.32 29.94
N ASN A 344 -42.40 19.74 30.98
CA ASN A 344 -41.12 20.41 30.83
C ASN A 344 -40.01 19.45 30.34
N LEU A 345 -40.04 18.20 30.78
CA LEU A 345 -39.14 17.15 30.29
C LEU A 345 -39.44 16.78 28.83
N SER A 346 -40.72 16.68 28.45
CA SER A 346 -41.14 16.44 27.05
C SER A 346 -40.59 17.52 26.12
N ASN A 347 -40.73 18.79 26.48
CA ASN A 347 -40.17 19.89 25.68
C ASN A 347 -38.63 19.83 25.56
N LYS A 348 -37.93 19.34 26.59
CA LYS A 348 -36.48 19.12 26.52
C LYS A 348 -36.12 17.96 25.58
N ILE A 349 -36.91 16.89 25.58
CA ILE A 349 -36.75 15.74 24.67
C ILE A 349 -36.96 16.20 23.22
N ASP A 350 -38.01 16.97 22.93
CA ASP A 350 -38.28 17.48 21.58
C ASP A 350 -37.12 18.37 21.05
N ASN A 351 -36.55 19.19 21.93
CA ASN A 351 -35.39 20.02 21.59
C ASN A 351 -34.12 19.18 21.35
N LEU A 352 -33.90 18.13 22.14
CA LEU A 352 -32.79 17.19 21.95
C LEU A 352 -32.94 16.40 20.64
N GLU A 353 -34.15 15.94 20.32
CA GLU A 353 -34.43 15.26 19.05
C GLU A 353 -34.17 16.19 17.86
N LYS A 354 -34.56 17.46 17.96
CA LYS A 354 -34.28 18.47 16.93
C LYS A 354 -32.77 18.71 16.75
N SER A 355 -32.03 18.87 17.84
CA SER A 355 -30.55 18.99 17.78
C SER A 355 -29.88 17.73 17.25
N ASN A 356 -30.36 16.54 17.61
CA ASN A 356 -29.83 15.28 17.08
C ASN A 356 -30.10 15.14 15.58
N LYS A 357 -31.28 15.56 15.10
CA LYS A 357 -31.61 15.58 13.68
C LYS A 357 -30.70 16.53 12.90
N GLU A 358 -30.45 17.73 13.42
CA GLU A 358 -29.52 18.69 12.83
C GLU A 358 -28.06 18.16 12.81
N LEU A 359 -27.64 17.45 13.86
CA LEU A 359 -26.34 16.78 13.91
C LEU A 359 -26.24 15.65 12.88
N SER A 360 -27.26 14.81 12.76
CA SER A 360 -27.32 13.75 11.75
C SER A 360 -27.24 14.31 10.33
N GLU A 361 -27.98 15.37 10.02
CA GLU A 361 -27.95 16.03 8.71
C GLU A 361 -26.56 16.64 8.40
N LYS A 362 -25.89 17.25 9.39
CA LYS A 362 -24.50 17.73 9.25
C LYS A 362 -23.51 16.59 9.01
N ILE A 363 -23.65 15.47 9.72
CA ILE A 363 -22.81 14.28 9.54
C ILE A 363 -22.99 13.69 8.14
N SER A 364 -24.24 13.56 7.67
CA SER A 364 -24.54 13.07 6.32
C SER A 364 -24.01 14.00 5.22
N SER A 365 -24.06 15.32 5.42
CA SER A 365 -23.50 16.29 4.46
C SER A 365 -21.97 16.27 4.35
N SER A 366 -21.29 15.73 5.35
CA SER A 366 -19.81 15.68 5.44
C SER A 366 -19.22 14.39 4.86
N GLN A 367 -20.04 13.35 4.66
CA GLN A 367 -19.60 12.07 4.12
C GLN A 367 -19.52 12.11 2.60
N ILE A 368 -18.37 11.70 2.06
CA ILE A 368 -18.16 11.55 0.61
C ILE A 368 -19.09 10.43 0.13
N LYS A 369 -19.90 10.65 -0.91
CA LYS A 369 -20.69 9.58 -1.55
C LYS A 369 -19.74 8.45 -1.96
N THR A 370 -19.82 7.32 -1.26
CA THR A 370 -19.01 6.12 -1.50
C THR A 370 -19.70 5.14 -2.44
N SER A 371 -21.02 5.28 -2.61
CA SER A 371 -21.84 4.47 -3.51
C SER A 371 -22.69 5.31 -4.46
N THR A 372 -23.04 4.72 -5.59
CA THR A 372 -24.08 5.22 -6.50
C THR A 372 -25.45 5.06 -5.84
N GLY A 373 -26.50 5.67 -6.43
CA GLY A 373 -27.88 5.47 -5.97
C GLY A 373 -28.37 4.01 -6.03
N PHE A 374 -27.56 3.11 -6.60
CA PHE A 374 -27.80 1.66 -6.66
C PHE A 374 -26.96 0.87 -5.65
N ASN A 375 -26.34 1.54 -4.66
CA ASN A 375 -25.42 0.95 -3.68
C ASN A 375 -24.17 0.28 -4.27
N GLU A 376 -23.86 0.53 -5.54
CA GLU A 376 -22.60 0.10 -6.14
C GLU A 376 -21.48 1.07 -5.77
N THR A 377 -20.28 0.56 -5.53
CA THR A 377 -19.12 1.42 -5.26
C THR A 377 -18.79 2.28 -6.48
N LEU A 378 -18.56 3.58 -6.30
CA LEU A 378 -18.17 4.44 -7.41
C LEU A 378 -16.83 3.97 -7.98
N VAL A 379 -16.80 3.63 -9.28
CA VAL A 379 -15.58 3.23 -10.02
C VAL A 379 -14.46 4.28 -9.99
N THR A 380 -14.78 5.53 -9.63
CA THR A 380 -13.82 6.63 -9.49
C THR A 380 -13.13 6.69 -8.12
N LEU A 381 -13.54 5.85 -7.15
CA LEU A 381 -12.92 5.76 -5.83
C LEU A 381 -11.65 4.91 -5.89
N GLY A 382 -10.50 5.55 -5.66
CA GLY A 382 -9.23 4.86 -5.47
C GLY A 382 -9.17 4.02 -4.17
N PRO A 383 -8.03 3.40 -3.86
CA PRO A 383 -7.86 2.59 -2.64
C PRO A 383 -8.06 3.39 -1.36
N ARG A 384 -8.40 2.68 -0.27
CA ARG A 384 -8.43 3.23 1.10
C ARG A 384 -7.00 3.46 1.59
N LEU A 385 -6.85 4.32 2.59
CA LEU A 385 -5.54 4.68 3.13
C LEU A 385 -5.49 4.39 4.64
N GLN A 386 -4.53 3.59 5.07
CA GLN A 386 -4.23 3.37 6.49
C GLN A 386 -3.15 4.34 6.96
N LYS A 387 -3.33 4.87 8.17
CA LYS A 387 -2.33 5.58 8.97
C LYS A 387 -1.88 4.67 10.09
N ILE A 388 -0.59 4.35 10.11
CA ILE A 388 -0.02 3.28 10.92
C ILE A 388 1.08 3.89 11.81
N ASN A 389 1.14 3.44 13.06
CA ASN A 389 2.22 3.80 13.96
C ASN A 389 3.54 3.17 13.45
N PRO A 390 4.61 3.95 13.23
CA PRO A 390 5.85 3.42 12.65
C PRO A 390 6.64 2.50 13.58
N GLU A 391 6.37 2.52 14.90
CA GLU A 391 7.06 1.72 15.92
C GLU A 391 6.27 0.46 16.27
N THR A 392 4.96 0.59 16.54
CA THR A 392 4.11 -0.55 16.94
C THR A 392 3.47 -1.28 15.76
N PHE A 393 3.50 -0.68 14.56
CA PHE A 393 2.78 -1.16 13.38
C PHE A 393 1.27 -1.30 13.58
N GLU A 394 0.70 -0.61 14.56
CA GLU A 394 -0.75 -0.60 14.77
C GLU A 394 -1.44 0.43 13.88
N ILE A 395 -2.65 0.09 13.42
CA ILE A 395 -3.49 1.02 12.68
C ILE A 395 -3.99 2.08 13.64
N VAL A 396 -3.57 3.32 13.41
CA VAL A 396 -4.06 4.50 14.13
C VAL A 396 -5.41 4.94 13.56
N ARG A 397 -5.54 4.91 12.23
CA ARG A 397 -6.77 5.33 11.54
C ARG A 397 -6.84 4.78 10.12
N VAL A 398 -8.06 4.55 9.65
CA VAL A 398 -8.40 4.27 8.26
C VAL A 398 -9.10 5.48 7.65
N TYR A 399 -8.69 5.86 6.44
CA TYR A 399 -9.34 6.87 5.63
C TYR A 399 -9.98 6.23 4.40
N GLU A 400 -11.17 6.71 4.05
CA GLU A 400 -11.87 6.30 2.84
C GLU A 400 -11.12 6.77 1.58
N THR A 401 -10.45 7.92 1.62
CA THR A 401 -9.58 8.37 0.53
C THR A 401 -8.37 9.16 1.03
N VAL A 402 -7.31 9.26 0.22
CA VAL A 402 -6.18 10.17 0.51
C VAL A 402 -6.64 11.63 0.68
N SER A 403 -7.69 12.05 -0.04
CA SER A 403 -8.24 13.40 0.09
C SER A 403 -8.81 13.66 1.49
N GLU A 404 -9.34 12.63 2.15
CA GLU A 404 -9.84 12.75 3.52
C GLU A 404 -8.69 13.05 4.49
N ALA A 405 -7.59 12.31 4.38
CA ALA A 405 -6.37 12.57 5.16
C ALA A 405 -5.81 13.98 4.90
N MET A 406 -5.88 14.47 3.64
CA MET A 406 -5.47 15.83 3.29
C MET A 406 -6.39 16.92 3.86
N LYS A 407 -7.69 16.62 4.05
CA LYS A 407 -8.65 17.55 4.68
C LYS A 407 -8.42 17.62 6.19
N GLU A 408 -8.09 16.51 6.83
CA GLU A 408 -7.76 16.49 8.26
C GLU A 408 -6.48 17.29 8.54
N ASN A 409 -5.44 17.10 7.71
CA ASN A 409 -4.20 17.85 7.83
C ASN A 409 -3.76 18.44 6.49
N ASN A 410 -3.90 19.77 6.39
CA ASN A 410 -3.56 20.52 5.19
C ASN A 410 -2.08 20.40 4.80
N GLN A 411 -1.15 20.05 5.69
CA GLN A 411 0.28 19.90 5.36
C GLN A 411 0.56 18.62 4.55
N ILE A 412 -0.35 17.65 4.59
CA ILE A 412 -0.23 16.37 3.88
C ILE A 412 -0.43 16.58 2.38
N LYS A 413 0.52 16.10 1.58
CA LYS A 413 0.46 16.10 0.11
C LYS A 413 0.28 14.69 -0.43
N ARG A 414 -0.67 14.52 -1.37
CA ARG A 414 -0.95 13.21 -2.03
C ARG A 414 0.29 12.55 -2.63
N SER A 415 1.09 13.31 -3.38
CA SER A 415 2.32 12.79 -4.01
C SER A 415 3.35 12.32 -2.97
N SER A 416 3.44 13.02 -1.83
CA SER A 416 4.34 12.65 -0.74
C SER A 416 3.86 11.40 0.01
N ILE A 417 2.55 11.24 0.23
CA ILE A 417 1.98 9.99 0.75
C ILE A 417 2.33 8.82 -0.18
N ASN A 418 2.04 8.97 -1.48
CA ASN A 418 2.31 7.90 -2.45
C ASN A 418 3.78 7.50 -2.44
N LYS A 419 4.68 8.48 -2.42
CA LYS A 419 6.12 8.24 -2.32
C LYS A 419 6.49 7.53 -1.02
N ALA A 420 5.92 7.95 0.11
CA ALA A 420 6.20 7.35 1.41
C ALA A 420 5.76 5.88 1.47
N ILE A 421 4.62 5.56 0.88
CA ILE A 421 4.11 4.19 0.73
C ILE A 421 5.08 3.35 -0.12
N ILE A 422 5.42 3.83 -1.33
CA ILE A 422 6.31 3.10 -2.26
C ILE A 422 7.71 2.87 -1.67
N GLU A 423 8.25 3.88 -0.98
CA GLU A 423 9.61 3.82 -0.44
C GLU A 423 9.69 3.20 0.97
N ASN A 424 8.54 2.83 1.56
CA ASN A 424 8.41 2.32 2.94
C ASN A 424 9.00 3.27 3.99
N THR A 425 8.74 4.56 3.85
CA THR A 425 9.31 5.62 4.71
C THR A 425 8.25 6.26 5.61
N ILE A 426 8.70 6.90 6.69
CA ILE A 426 7.84 7.68 7.58
C ILE A 426 7.53 9.02 6.91
N TYR A 427 6.26 9.40 6.93
CA TYR A 427 5.80 10.72 6.50
C TYR A 427 4.87 11.33 7.54
N HIS A 428 5.18 12.54 8.00
CA HIS A 428 4.49 13.21 9.11
C HIS A 428 4.41 12.35 10.39
N GLY A 429 5.46 11.59 10.69
CA GLY A 429 5.51 10.74 11.90
C GLY A 429 4.75 9.42 11.81
N PHE A 430 4.13 9.10 10.66
CA PHE A 430 3.37 7.86 10.49
C PHE A 430 3.85 7.05 9.28
N ARG A 431 3.61 5.73 9.34
CA ARG A 431 3.61 4.87 8.15
C ARG A 431 2.23 4.96 7.48
N TRP A 432 2.25 4.82 6.16
CA TRP A 432 1.04 4.88 5.35
C TRP A 432 0.99 3.63 4.49
N LEU A 433 -0.21 3.12 4.23
CA LEU A 433 -0.43 1.95 3.38
C LEU A 433 -1.74 2.09 2.59
N PHE A 434 -1.71 1.66 1.33
CA PHE A 434 -2.94 1.54 0.54
C PHE A 434 -3.61 0.20 0.80
N VAL A 435 -4.93 0.23 0.94
CA VAL A 435 -5.74 -0.98 1.04
C VAL A 435 -6.72 -1.00 -0.12
N GLU A 436 -6.68 -2.07 -0.90
CA GLU A 436 -7.64 -2.29 -1.97
C GLU A 436 -9.05 -2.42 -1.40
N ARG A 437 -10.05 -2.02 -2.19
CA ARG A 437 -11.45 -1.90 -1.72
C ARG A 437 -12.08 -3.24 -1.34
N ASN A 438 -11.61 -4.33 -1.95
CA ASN A 438 -11.99 -5.71 -1.71
C ASN A 438 -11.35 -6.31 -0.45
N LEU A 439 -10.39 -5.64 0.18
CA LEU A 439 -9.72 -6.07 1.40
C LEU A 439 -10.30 -5.36 2.63
N ASP A 440 -10.19 -5.99 3.80
CA ASP A 440 -10.59 -5.39 5.07
C ASP A 440 -9.63 -4.24 5.44
N PRO A 441 -10.12 -2.99 5.54
CA PRO A 441 -9.27 -1.86 5.89
C PRO A 441 -8.75 -1.86 7.32
N ASN A 442 -9.28 -2.70 8.22
CA ASN A 442 -8.83 -2.79 9.61
C ASN A 442 -7.76 -3.87 9.82
N ILE A 443 -7.32 -4.53 8.75
CA ILE A 443 -6.28 -5.56 8.79
C ILE A 443 -5.09 -5.08 7.96
N ILE A 444 -3.88 -5.24 8.49
CA ILE A 444 -2.64 -4.98 7.74
C ILE A 444 -2.30 -6.23 6.94
N SER A 445 -2.45 -6.17 5.62
CA SER A 445 -2.22 -7.31 4.73
C SER A 445 -0.74 -7.67 4.56
N HIS A 446 0.13 -6.66 4.38
CA HIS A 446 1.59 -6.81 4.35
C HIS A 446 2.26 -5.43 4.47
N ILE A 447 3.18 -5.24 5.44
CA ILE A 447 3.95 -3.99 5.59
C ILE A 447 5.45 -4.27 5.67
N GLU A 448 6.19 -3.73 4.72
CA GLU A 448 7.65 -3.82 4.69
C GLU A 448 8.30 -2.98 5.81
N PRO A 449 9.48 -3.37 6.32
CA PRO A 449 10.20 -2.66 7.36
C PRO A 449 10.43 -1.19 7.03
N THR A 450 10.40 -0.34 8.06
CA THR A 450 10.57 1.12 7.88
C THR A 450 11.98 1.45 7.43
N LYS A 451 12.08 2.02 6.23
CA LYS A 451 13.34 2.54 5.70
C LYS A 451 13.66 3.88 6.35
N GLN A 452 14.84 3.98 6.97
CA GLN A 452 15.31 5.25 7.55
C GLN A 452 15.54 6.29 6.45
N THR A 453 14.95 7.46 6.63
CA THR A 453 15.18 8.63 5.78
C THR A 453 16.09 9.62 6.50
N LYS A 454 16.92 10.32 5.72
CA LYS A 454 17.70 11.44 6.25
C LYS A 454 16.76 12.62 6.44
N ILE A 455 16.70 13.16 7.65
CA ILE A 455 15.93 14.38 7.95
C ILE A 455 16.50 15.52 7.10
N GLN A 456 15.67 16.08 6.22
CA GLN A 456 16.02 17.25 5.44
C GLN A 456 15.50 18.48 6.17
N ASN A 457 16.42 19.19 6.84
CA ASN A 457 16.16 20.47 7.49
C ASN A 457 15.98 21.56 6.42
N LEU A 458 14.81 21.60 5.78
CA LEU A 458 14.44 22.58 4.76
C LEU A 458 13.63 23.72 5.41
N GLY A 459 13.90 24.95 5.01
CA GLY A 459 13.23 26.14 5.52
C GLY A 459 14.01 27.41 5.18
N TYR A 460 13.48 28.55 5.61
CA TYR A 460 14.17 29.83 5.47
C TYR A 460 15.44 29.85 6.31
N ILE A 461 16.44 30.61 5.86
CA ILE A 461 17.74 30.72 6.50
C ILE A 461 17.89 32.12 7.05
N ALA A 462 17.98 32.24 8.37
CA ALA A 462 18.35 33.46 9.06
C ALA A 462 19.88 33.63 9.03
N LYS A 463 20.33 34.82 8.66
CA LYS A 463 21.70 35.29 8.87
C LYS A 463 21.73 36.12 10.14
N LEU A 464 22.54 35.70 11.09
CA LEU A 464 22.71 36.31 12.40
C LEU A 464 24.06 37.04 12.46
N ASN A 465 24.14 38.06 13.32
CA ASN A 465 25.41 38.68 13.69
C ASN A 465 26.32 37.71 14.49
N VAL A 466 27.53 38.16 14.82
CA VAL A 466 28.54 37.32 15.50
C VAL A 466 28.09 36.94 16.91
N GLU A 467 27.39 37.86 17.58
CA GLU A 467 26.86 37.73 18.93
C GLU A 467 25.61 36.83 19.00
N LYS A 468 25.02 36.48 17.85
CA LYS A 468 23.78 35.70 17.70
C LYS A 468 22.55 36.34 18.35
N ASN A 469 22.56 37.64 18.58
CA ASN A 469 21.47 38.37 19.22
C ASN A 469 20.64 39.22 18.25
N GLU A 470 20.93 39.16 16.95
CA GLU A 470 20.17 39.88 15.92
C GLU A 470 20.09 39.08 14.61
N ILE A 471 18.90 39.01 14.02
CA ILE A 471 18.70 38.49 12.65
C ILE A 471 18.90 39.64 11.68
N LEU A 472 19.98 39.58 10.91
CA LEU A 472 20.34 40.60 9.92
C LEU A 472 19.60 40.44 8.60
N ASN A 473 19.24 39.21 8.23
CA ASN A 473 18.52 38.93 7.00
C ASN A 473 17.91 37.51 7.01
N VAL A 474 16.85 37.28 6.22
CA VAL A 474 16.21 35.98 6.03
C VAL A 474 16.15 35.62 4.55
N TYR A 475 16.67 34.45 4.19
CA TYR A 475 16.75 33.94 2.82
C TYR A 475 15.84 32.74 2.59
N LEU A 476 15.40 32.57 1.34
CA LEU A 476 14.49 31.50 0.93
C LEU A 476 15.03 30.09 1.23
N ASP A 477 16.30 29.86 0.93
CA ASP A 477 16.96 28.56 1.12
C ASP A 477 18.48 28.75 1.29
N ARG A 478 19.19 27.70 1.72
CA ARG A 478 20.66 27.73 1.92
C ARG A 478 21.43 28.14 0.67
N LYS A 479 20.94 27.73 -0.51
CA LYS A 479 21.58 28.04 -1.79
C LYS A 479 21.48 29.52 -2.12
N THR A 480 20.32 30.09 -1.85
CA THR A 480 20.02 31.51 -1.99
C THR A 480 20.87 32.33 -1.02
N ALA A 481 20.93 31.92 0.25
CA ALA A 481 21.79 32.55 1.25
C ALA A 481 23.27 32.52 0.82
N ALA A 482 23.77 31.38 0.36
CA ALA A 482 25.16 31.24 -0.07
C ALA A 482 25.46 32.14 -1.28
N LYS A 483 24.61 32.12 -2.30
CA LYS A 483 24.79 32.94 -3.50
C LYS A 483 24.74 34.43 -3.20
N LEU A 484 23.77 34.89 -2.39
CA LEU A 484 23.60 36.31 -2.07
C LEU A 484 24.65 36.84 -1.07
N ASN A 485 25.34 35.96 -0.34
CA ASN A 485 26.44 36.32 0.56
C ASN A 485 27.83 36.07 -0.05
N GLY A 486 27.93 35.93 -1.38
CA GLY A 486 29.20 35.90 -2.09
C GLY A 486 30.00 34.61 -1.97
N TYR A 487 29.37 33.48 -1.60
CA TYR A 487 30.05 32.19 -1.63
C TYR A 487 30.22 31.70 -3.08
N GLU A 488 31.39 31.12 -3.36
CA GLU A 488 31.72 30.56 -4.69
C GLU A 488 30.74 29.47 -5.13
N PHE A 489 30.29 28.64 -4.18
CA PHE A 489 29.38 27.53 -4.45
C PHE A 489 28.05 27.67 -3.70
N PRO A 490 26.91 27.29 -4.32
CA PRO A 490 25.60 27.34 -3.68
C PRO A 490 25.44 26.43 -2.45
N TYR A 491 26.32 25.45 -2.26
CA TYR A 491 26.27 24.49 -1.15
C TYR A 491 27.25 24.82 -0.01
N SER A 492 28.01 25.91 -0.10
CA SER A 492 29.04 26.26 0.89
C SER A 492 28.49 26.41 2.31
N LEU A 493 27.23 26.85 2.46
CA LEU A 493 26.59 27.02 3.78
C LEU A 493 26.02 25.73 4.40
N ASP A 494 26.01 24.60 3.70
CA ASP A 494 25.36 23.38 4.21
C ASP A 494 25.95 22.88 5.53
N ASN A 495 27.28 22.83 5.63
CA ASN A 495 27.96 22.40 6.85
C ASN A 495 27.89 23.47 7.95
N HIS A 496 27.96 24.75 7.57
CA HIS A 496 27.92 25.85 8.52
C HIS A 496 26.58 25.96 9.23
N VAL A 497 25.47 25.82 8.49
CA VAL A 497 24.11 25.79 9.07
C VAL A 497 23.90 24.56 9.94
N LYS A 498 24.38 23.38 9.53
CA LYS A 498 24.21 22.14 10.31
C LYS A 498 25.00 22.14 11.61
N LYS A 499 26.24 22.63 11.59
CA LYS A 499 27.15 22.65 12.75
C LYS A 499 27.05 23.94 13.56
N ASN A 500 26.22 24.90 13.13
CA ASN A 500 26.13 26.25 13.70
C ASN A 500 27.51 26.91 13.87
N THR A 501 28.31 26.91 12.79
CA THR A 501 29.67 27.48 12.79
C THR A 501 29.70 28.81 12.05
N LEU A 502 30.61 29.69 12.46
CA LEU A 502 30.81 31.00 11.85
C LEU A 502 31.28 30.84 10.40
N SER A 503 30.72 31.63 9.48
CA SER A 503 31.10 31.65 8.07
C SER A 503 30.98 33.08 7.52
N ASN A 504 32.05 33.59 6.90
CA ASN A 504 32.18 34.99 6.48
C ASN A 504 31.71 36.01 7.53
N GLY A 505 32.09 35.80 8.80
CA GLY A 505 31.77 36.72 9.91
C GLY A 505 30.32 36.67 10.39
N HIS A 506 29.53 35.67 9.99
CA HIS A 506 28.11 35.56 10.37
C HIS A 506 27.73 34.12 10.73
N TYR A 507 26.64 33.97 11.47
CA TYR A 507 26.01 32.66 11.69
C TYR A 507 24.80 32.49 10.79
N TYR A 508 24.57 31.27 10.32
CA TYR A 508 23.40 30.93 9.51
C TYR A 508 22.63 29.80 10.19
N LYS A 509 21.33 30.00 10.43
CA LYS A 509 20.46 29.02 11.10
C LYS A 509 19.13 28.93 10.35
N LEU A 510 18.38 27.86 10.54
CA LEU A 510 16.97 27.85 10.11
C LEU A 510 16.21 28.93 10.86
N TYR A 511 15.39 29.71 10.15
CA TYR A 511 14.59 30.79 10.73
C TYR A 511 13.71 30.28 11.88
N ASP A 512 12.98 29.19 11.64
CA ASP A 512 12.10 28.56 12.64
C ASP A 512 12.85 27.91 13.82
N GLN A 513 14.19 27.87 13.77
CA GLN A 513 15.03 27.41 14.88
C GLN A 513 15.71 28.57 15.62
N CYS A 514 15.49 29.82 15.21
CA CYS A 514 15.96 30.98 15.95
C CYS A 514 15.13 31.18 17.21
N ASP A 515 15.70 31.89 18.19
CA ASP A 515 15.00 32.16 19.44
C ASP A 515 13.77 33.03 19.16
N GLU A 516 12.65 32.75 19.84
CA GLU A 516 11.37 33.42 19.57
C GLU A 516 11.45 34.94 19.71
N GLU A 517 12.26 35.43 20.66
CA GLU A 517 12.51 36.86 20.85
C GLU A 517 13.13 37.51 19.60
N LEU A 518 14.10 36.85 18.96
CA LEU A 518 14.74 37.35 17.74
C LEU A 518 13.79 37.35 16.54
N ILE A 519 12.98 36.30 16.43
CA ILE A 519 11.94 36.19 15.40
C ILE A 519 10.92 37.32 15.57
N ASN A 520 10.47 37.59 16.80
CA ASN A 520 9.51 38.64 17.08
C ASN A 520 10.06 40.04 16.80
N ILE A 521 11.32 40.31 17.16
CA ILE A 521 12.00 41.58 16.82
C ILE A 521 12.09 41.75 15.30
N PHE A 522 12.53 40.72 14.59
CA PHE A 522 12.64 40.76 13.13
C PHE A 522 11.28 40.98 12.44
N ASN A 523 10.26 40.22 12.84
CA ASN A 523 8.90 40.33 12.30
C ASN A 523 8.26 41.68 12.61
N SER A 524 8.59 42.32 13.74
CA SER A 524 8.08 43.65 14.07
C SER A 524 8.63 44.73 13.13
N ASN A 525 9.88 44.57 12.69
CA ASN A 525 10.54 45.53 11.80
C ASN A 525 10.22 45.29 10.31
N TYR A 526 10.07 44.04 9.88
CA TYR A 526 10.00 43.67 8.46
C TYR A 526 8.75 42.87 8.06
N GLY A 527 7.88 42.54 9.03
CA GLY A 527 6.76 41.63 8.83
C GLY A 527 7.18 40.17 8.77
N ASN A 528 6.19 39.27 8.78
CA ASN A 528 6.45 37.83 8.62
C ASN A 528 7.04 37.54 7.22
N PRO A 529 8.19 36.84 7.13
CA PRO A 529 8.79 36.53 5.85
C PRO A 529 7.87 35.70 4.95
N ILE A 530 7.63 36.20 3.74
CA ILE A 530 7.00 35.44 2.65
C ILE A 530 7.96 35.46 1.47
N LEU A 531 8.69 34.36 1.29
CA LEU A 531 9.74 34.22 0.27
C LEU A 531 9.35 33.15 -0.75
N TYR A 532 9.67 33.39 -2.02
CA TYR A 532 9.30 32.54 -3.15
C TYR A 532 10.18 32.76 -4.39
N LYS A 533 10.26 31.74 -5.26
CA LYS A 533 10.87 31.87 -6.58
C LYS A 533 9.89 32.39 -7.64
N ASN A 534 8.62 31.99 -7.55
CA ASN A 534 7.57 32.35 -8.50
C ASN A 534 6.26 32.59 -7.74
N GLY A 535 6.17 33.75 -7.07
CA GLY A 535 5.01 34.10 -6.25
C GLY A 535 3.82 34.54 -7.08
N ILE A 536 2.63 34.48 -6.48
CA ILE A 536 1.38 34.96 -7.07
C ILE A 536 0.77 36.01 -6.15
N GLY A 537 0.33 37.13 -6.73
CA GLY A 537 -0.39 38.19 -6.04
C GLY A 537 -1.87 38.14 -6.39
N GLN A 538 -2.72 38.27 -5.39
CA GLN A 538 -4.16 38.50 -5.52
C GLN A 538 -4.45 39.98 -5.32
N TYR A 539 -5.17 40.58 -6.26
CA TYR A 539 -5.49 42.00 -6.28
C TYR A 539 -7.00 42.20 -6.31
N ASP A 540 -7.50 43.25 -5.68
CA ASP A 540 -8.89 43.68 -5.84
C ASP A 540 -9.13 44.25 -7.25
N LEU A 541 -10.37 44.68 -7.51
CA LEU A 541 -10.74 45.31 -8.80
C LEU A 541 -10.10 46.70 -9.00
N GLU A 542 -9.66 47.34 -7.92
CA GLU A 542 -9.03 48.66 -7.90
C GLU A 542 -7.51 48.58 -8.14
N GLY A 543 -6.94 47.37 -8.08
CA GLY A 543 -5.54 47.09 -8.32
C GLY A 543 -4.68 47.04 -7.06
N ASN A 544 -5.26 47.06 -5.86
CA ASN A 544 -4.53 46.93 -4.61
C ASN A 544 -4.22 45.46 -4.31
N LEU A 545 -3.01 45.18 -3.81
CA LEU A 545 -2.59 43.84 -3.44
C LEU A 545 -3.29 43.41 -2.14
N ILE A 546 -4.13 42.38 -2.23
CA ILE A 546 -4.81 41.77 -1.08
C ILE A 546 -3.92 40.75 -0.40
N LYS A 547 -3.27 39.88 -1.20
CA LYS A 547 -2.53 38.73 -0.64
C LYS A 547 -1.43 38.23 -1.56
N GLU A 548 -0.30 37.87 -0.95
CA GLU A 548 0.80 37.16 -1.60
C GLU A 548 0.71 35.64 -1.35
N PHE A 549 1.05 34.86 -2.36
CA PHE A 549 1.15 33.41 -2.29
C PHE A 549 2.54 32.95 -2.73
N SER A 550 3.09 31.97 -2.00
CA SER A 550 4.44 31.48 -2.23
C SER A 550 4.62 30.79 -3.59
N CYS A 551 3.55 30.22 -4.14
CA CYS A 551 3.50 29.70 -5.49
C CYS A 551 2.05 29.48 -5.97
N LYS A 552 1.91 29.10 -7.25
CA LYS A 552 0.61 28.75 -7.85
C LYS A 552 -0.17 27.69 -7.06
N TYR A 553 0.50 26.67 -6.56
CA TYR A 553 -0.13 25.60 -5.78
C TYR A 553 -0.70 26.11 -4.44
N ASP A 554 0.01 27.03 -3.80
CA ASP A 554 -0.42 27.65 -2.55
C ASP A 554 -1.71 28.47 -2.77
N CYS A 555 -1.74 29.26 -3.84
CA CYS A 555 -2.93 30.00 -4.28
C CYS A 555 -4.12 29.07 -4.57
N ILE A 556 -3.91 27.99 -5.34
CA ILE A 556 -4.93 26.97 -5.65
C ILE A 556 -5.53 26.38 -4.39
N LYS A 557 -4.67 26.00 -3.45
CA LYS A 557 -5.08 25.32 -2.23
C LYS A 557 -5.84 26.22 -1.28
N ILE A 558 -5.36 27.45 -1.05
CA ILE A 558 -5.98 28.38 -0.10
C ILE A 558 -7.32 28.91 -0.64
N LEU A 559 -7.38 29.25 -1.92
CA LEU A 559 -8.59 29.83 -2.53
C LEU A 559 -9.52 28.77 -3.13
N SER A 560 -9.15 27.48 -3.07
CA SER A 560 -9.88 26.38 -3.70
C SER A 560 -10.17 26.61 -5.19
N ILE A 561 -9.28 27.33 -5.89
CA ILE A 561 -9.39 27.62 -7.32
C ILE A 561 -8.77 26.50 -8.14
N SER A 562 -9.42 26.06 -9.23
CA SER A 562 -8.83 25.02 -10.08
C SER A 562 -7.58 25.52 -10.81
N ASP A 563 -6.62 24.63 -11.08
CA ASP A 563 -5.38 24.98 -11.78
C ASP A 563 -5.66 25.62 -13.17
N LYS A 564 -6.62 25.07 -13.91
CA LYS A 564 -7.05 25.63 -15.21
C LYS A 564 -7.62 27.04 -15.05
N THR A 565 -8.44 27.25 -14.02
CA THR A 565 -9.07 28.55 -13.75
C THR A 565 -8.04 29.59 -13.35
N LEU A 566 -7.10 29.26 -12.45
CA LEU A 566 -6.03 30.17 -12.05
C LEU A 566 -5.10 30.49 -13.23
N THR A 567 -4.78 29.50 -14.06
CA THR A 567 -3.98 29.72 -15.28
C THR A 567 -4.66 30.71 -16.22
N LYS A 568 -5.96 30.50 -16.48
CA LYS A 568 -6.76 31.41 -17.30
C LYS A 568 -6.81 32.82 -16.70
N ALA A 569 -6.95 32.95 -15.38
CA ALA A 569 -6.95 34.24 -14.69
C ALA A 569 -5.60 34.96 -14.84
N LEU A 570 -4.48 34.23 -14.71
CA LEU A 570 -3.12 34.77 -14.87
C LEU A 570 -2.79 35.15 -16.33
N GLU A 571 -3.11 34.30 -17.30
CA GLU A 571 -2.76 34.51 -18.71
C GLU A 571 -3.65 35.55 -19.39
N LYS A 572 -4.96 35.50 -19.14
CA LYS A 572 -5.93 36.39 -19.78
C LYS A 572 -6.20 37.65 -18.97
N ASN A 573 -5.64 37.75 -17.76
CA ASN A 573 -5.85 38.85 -16.83
C ASN A 573 -7.35 39.15 -16.62
N ILE A 574 -8.13 38.11 -16.32
CA ILE A 574 -9.59 38.17 -16.09
C ILE A 574 -9.84 37.99 -14.60
N PRO A 575 -10.75 38.78 -13.98
CA PRO A 575 -11.03 38.63 -12.56
C PRO A 575 -11.77 37.31 -12.28
N TYR A 576 -11.42 36.64 -11.19
CA TYR A 576 -12.10 35.46 -10.66
C TYR A 576 -12.59 35.76 -9.24
N ASN A 577 -13.89 35.59 -8.99
CA ASN A 577 -14.56 35.97 -7.74
C ASN A 577 -14.20 37.40 -7.29
N GLY A 578 -14.24 38.36 -8.23
CA GLY A 578 -13.96 39.76 -7.94
C GLY A 578 -12.49 40.13 -7.73
N ASN A 579 -11.54 39.24 -8.02
CA ASN A 579 -10.10 39.50 -7.82
C ASN A 579 -9.27 39.18 -9.06
N PHE A 580 -8.23 39.98 -9.32
CA PHE A 580 -7.21 39.70 -10.33
C PHE A 580 -6.03 38.91 -9.74
N PHE A 581 -5.37 38.12 -10.58
CA PHE A 581 -4.20 37.35 -10.20
C PHE A 581 -3.03 37.68 -11.12
N LYS A 582 -1.87 37.97 -10.54
CA LYS A 582 -0.64 38.28 -11.30
C LYS A 582 0.57 37.54 -10.73
N SER A 583 1.54 37.24 -11.61
CA SER A 583 2.84 36.69 -11.18
C SER A 583 3.69 37.80 -10.56
N LEU A 584 4.24 37.56 -9.37
CA LEU A 584 5.09 38.50 -8.63
C LEU A 584 6.59 38.29 -8.89
N GLY A 585 6.97 37.28 -9.67
CA GLY A 585 8.37 36.89 -9.86
C GLY A 585 8.98 36.28 -8.60
N SER A 586 10.29 36.53 -8.37
CA SER A 586 11.03 35.96 -7.25
C SER A 586 11.27 36.97 -6.12
N LYS A 587 10.91 36.60 -4.89
CA LYS A 587 11.24 37.29 -3.65
C LYS A 587 12.10 36.34 -2.81
N LEU A 588 13.41 36.49 -2.93
CA LEU A 588 14.39 35.50 -2.44
C LEU A 588 14.90 35.79 -1.03
N VAL A 589 14.70 37.02 -0.55
CA VAL A 589 15.28 37.55 0.68
C VAL A 589 14.35 38.62 1.28
N VAL A 590 14.33 38.74 2.62
CA VAL A 590 13.67 39.83 3.35
C VAL A 590 14.75 40.70 3.97
N LEU A 591 15.19 41.69 3.18
CA LEU A 591 16.14 42.80 3.43
C LEU A 591 17.11 42.98 2.26
#